data_AF-A0A8J4XWU7-F1
#
_entry.id   AF-A0A8J4XWU7-F1
#
_cell.length_a   1.000
_cell.length_b   1.000
_cell.length_c   1.000
_cell.angle_alpha   90.00
_cell.angle_beta   90.00
_cell.angle_gamma   90.00
#
_symmetry.space_group_name_H-M   'P 1'
#
loop_
_entity.id
_entity.type
_entity.pdbx_description
1 polymer ?
#
loop_
_entity_poly.entity_id
_entity_poly.type
_entity_poly.pdbx_seq_one_letter_code
_entity_poly.pdbx_strand_id
1 'polypeptide(L)'
;MGRSCIDVKETARKHSAIVPELLALHALTGCDSVAATYGIGKTKAIAVARKGYTLDQLGKPLANIVEVTEQATAFMGAYYGITTPTSSMTKIRQKLWAQKTGKSTAAPKLCSLLPTTEAFEQNVRRAHHQVAHWYSALSGDPPTLAAVEHGWEADDTNKCLIPRNMEDGVSYAPEHILKLVRCGCTSERACRGGKCGCMGRQLPCTMFCTCGGGTACSNPFNITESATDHADIPDDSDEANDRAMDVDDE
;
A
#
# COMPACT_ATOMS: atom_id res chain seq x y z
N MET A 1 -1.78 37.95 18.17
CA MET A 1 -0.87 37.49 17.10
C MET A 1 -1.13 38.35 15.87
N GLY A 2 -0.14 39.14 15.45
CA GLY A 2 -0.25 39.94 14.22
C GLY A 2 -0.24 39.05 12.99
N ARG A 3 -0.95 39.46 11.94
CA ARG A 3 -0.86 38.80 10.62
C ARG A 3 0.56 39.02 10.10
N SER A 4 1.34 37.95 9.87
CA SER A 4 2.61 38.08 9.16
C SER A 4 2.33 38.12 7.66
N CYS A 5 2.82 39.15 6.98
CA CYS A 5 2.83 39.18 5.52
C CYS A 5 4.08 38.43 5.03
N ILE A 6 3.90 37.48 4.11
CA ILE A 6 5.00 36.76 3.48
C ILE A 6 5.06 37.21 2.02
N ASP A 7 6.18 37.82 1.63
CA ASP A 7 6.46 38.12 0.23
C ASP A 7 6.91 36.83 -0.48
N VAL A 8 6.07 36.33 -1.38
CA VAL A 8 6.33 35.09 -2.13
C VAL A 8 7.54 35.25 -3.06
N LYS A 9 7.71 36.42 -3.69
CA LYS A 9 8.82 36.66 -4.64
C LYS A 9 10.15 36.70 -3.90
N GLU A 10 10.21 37.43 -2.78
CA GLU A 10 11.43 37.49 -1.98
C GLU A 10 11.74 36.13 -1.34
N THR A 11 10.73 35.39 -0.90
CA THR A 11 10.90 34.03 -0.39
C THR A 11 11.47 33.10 -1.47
N ALA A 12 10.92 33.15 -2.69
CA ALA A 12 11.42 32.36 -3.82
C ALA A 12 12.87 32.73 -4.19
N ARG A 13 13.21 34.03 -4.16
CA ARG A 13 14.58 34.51 -4.41
C ARG A 13 15.56 34.01 -3.34
N LYS A 14 15.16 34.10 -2.07
CA LYS A 14 15.97 33.66 -0.93
C LYS A 14 16.19 32.14 -0.90
N HIS A 15 15.21 31.38 -1.38
CA HIS A 15 15.21 29.91 -1.35
C HIS A 15 15.31 29.29 -2.75
N SER A 16 15.91 29.99 -3.72
CA SER A 16 16.00 29.54 -5.12
C SER A 16 16.59 28.14 -5.27
N ALA A 17 17.54 27.77 -4.42
CA ALA A 17 18.20 26.46 -4.46
C ALA A 17 17.28 25.26 -4.21
N ILE A 18 16.13 25.43 -3.54
CA ILE A 18 15.19 24.32 -3.31
C ILE A 18 14.07 24.26 -4.36
N VAL A 19 13.91 25.30 -5.18
CA VAL A 19 12.79 25.43 -6.12
C VAL A 19 12.69 24.26 -7.10
N PRO A 20 13.79 23.76 -7.71
CA PRO A 20 13.70 22.66 -8.68
C PRO A 20 13.04 21.38 -8.13
N GLU A 21 13.34 21.06 -6.87
CA GLU A 21 12.87 19.83 -6.21
C GLU A 21 11.61 20.06 -5.34
N LEU A 22 11.23 21.33 -5.11
CA LEU A 22 10.21 21.69 -4.12
C LEU A 22 8.88 20.99 -4.37
N LEU A 23 8.43 20.93 -5.62
CA LEU A 23 7.17 20.31 -6.01
C LEU A 23 7.18 18.80 -5.78
N ALA A 24 8.25 18.12 -6.20
CA ALA A 24 8.43 16.69 -6.00
C ALA A 24 8.49 16.31 -4.51
N LEU A 25 9.29 17.04 -3.72
CA LEU A 25 9.38 16.87 -2.28
C LEU A 25 8.04 17.14 -1.59
N HIS A 26 7.33 18.19 -2.02
CA HIS A 26 6.03 18.54 -1.45
C HIS A 26 5.00 17.45 -1.70
N ALA A 27 4.88 16.97 -2.94
CA ALA A 27 3.93 15.92 -3.30
C ALA A 27 4.22 14.61 -2.58
N LEU A 28 5.44 14.06 -2.69
CA LEU A 28 5.76 12.73 -2.16
C LEU A 28 5.67 12.67 -0.62
N THR A 29 5.99 13.77 0.07
CA THR A 29 5.89 13.84 1.55
C THR A 29 4.50 14.25 2.05
N GLY A 30 3.57 14.55 1.15
CA GLY A 30 2.17 14.85 1.46
C GLY A 30 1.71 16.19 0.94
N CYS A 31 0.64 16.18 0.14
CA CYS A 31 -0.11 17.35 -0.29
C CYS A 31 -1.60 17.02 -0.26
N ASP A 32 -2.47 17.87 -0.81
CA ASP A 32 -3.92 17.64 -0.75
C ASP A 32 -4.36 16.33 -1.44
N SER A 33 -3.60 15.86 -2.44
CA SER A 33 -3.92 14.69 -3.24
C SER A 33 -3.02 13.46 -2.97
N VAL A 34 -2.03 13.59 -2.08
CA VAL A 34 -1.04 12.54 -1.78
C VAL A 34 -0.88 12.40 -0.28
N ALA A 35 -0.83 11.16 0.22
CA ALA A 35 -0.81 10.89 1.65
C ALA A 35 0.39 11.56 2.36
N ALA A 36 0.12 12.19 3.50
CA ALA A 36 1.14 12.83 4.32
C ALA A 36 1.86 11.85 5.25
N THR A 37 3.15 12.11 5.46
CA THR A 37 3.96 11.34 6.42
C THR A 37 3.67 11.78 7.85
N TYR A 38 3.18 10.87 8.67
CA TYR A 38 2.84 11.16 10.06
C TYR A 38 4.07 11.54 10.90
N GLY A 39 4.04 12.73 11.51
CA GLY A 39 5.04 13.16 12.48
C GLY A 39 6.42 13.51 11.91
N ILE A 40 6.55 13.67 10.58
CA ILE A 40 7.79 14.09 9.92
C ILE A 40 7.53 15.37 9.11
N GLY A 41 8.27 16.43 9.41
CA GLY A 41 8.10 17.74 8.76
C GLY A 41 8.90 17.90 7.46
N LYS A 42 8.40 18.75 6.56
CA LYS A 42 8.97 19.01 5.22
C LYS A 42 10.40 19.56 5.23
N THR A 43 10.84 20.21 6.31
CA THR A 43 12.26 20.62 6.45
C THR A 43 13.21 19.43 6.40
N LYS A 44 12.79 18.27 6.92
CA LYS A 44 13.59 17.03 6.83
C LYS A 44 13.67 16.52 5.39
N ALA A 45 12.64 16.76 4.56
CA ALA A 45 12.61 16.35 3.16
C ALA A 45 13.72 17.06 2.38
N ILE A 46 13.84 18.38 2.59
CA ILE A 46 14.92 19.21 2.04
C ILE A 46 16.28 18.73 2.52
N ALA A 47 16.42 18.40 3.81
CA ALA A 47 17.68 17.91 4.36
C ALA A 47 18.09 16.55 3.78
N VAL A 48 17.13 15.69 3.43
CA VAL A 48 17.37 14.39 2.78
C VAL A 48 17.76 14.58 1.32
N ALA A 49 17.07 15.46 0.59
CA ALA A 49 17.40 15.77 -0.79
C ALA A 49 18.84 16.29 -0.94
N ARG A 50 19.25 17.20 -0.04
CA ARG A 50 20.64 17.71 0.04
C ARG A 50 21.71 16.65 0.32
N LYS A 51 21.33 15.45 0.79
CA LYS A 51 22.24 14.31 0.97
C LYS A 51 22.37 13.44 -0.28
N GLY A 52 21.77 13.85 -1.41
CA GLY A 52 21.82 13.14 -2.69
C GLY A 52 20.66 12.18 -2.94
N TYR A 53 19.65 12.15 -2.07
CA TYR A 53 18.40 11.42 -2.34
C TYR A 53 17.48 12.33 -3.16
N THR A 54 17.71 12.41 -4.46
CA THR A 54 16.93 13.29 -5.35
C THR A 54 15.61 12.63 -5.76
N LEU A 55 14.68 13.41 -6.34
CA LEU A 55 13.40 12.95 -6.89
C LEU A 55 13.23 13.38 -8.36
N ASP A 56 14.34 13.40 -9.10
CA ASP A 56 14.44 13.98 -10.44
C ASP A 56 13.51 13.34 -11.48
N GLN A 57 13.04 12.10 -11.27
CA GLN A 57 12.13 11.42 -12.20
C GLN A 57 10.65 11.70 -11.90
N LEU A 58 10.32 12.16 -10.69
CA LEU A 58 8.95 12.37 -10.27
C LEU A 58 8.31 13.52 -11.06
N GLY A 59 7.19 13.24 -11.73
CA GLY A 59 6.47 14.22 -12.55
C GLY A 59 7.02 14.42 -13.96
N LYS A 60 8.00 13.64 -14.41
CA LYS A 60 8.39 13.60 -15.83
C LYS A 60 7.45 12.65 -16.59
N PRO A 61 6.60 13.13 -17.53
CA PRO A 61 5.56 12.30 -18.15
C PRO A 61 6.07 11.04 -18.88
N LEU A 62 7.32 11.05 -19.34
CA LEU A 62 7.94 9.93 -20.05
C LEU A 62 8.85 9.06 -19.17
N ALA A 63 8.92 9.32 -17.86
CA ALA A 63 9.77 8.53 -16.96
C ALA A 63 9.17 7.14 -16.74
N ASN A 64 10.04 6.14 -16.62
CA ASN A 64 9.64 4.80 -16.25
C ASN A 64 9.17 4.80 -14.79
N ILE A 65 7.93 4.39 -14.55
CA ILE A 65 7.34 4.38 -13.20
C ILE A 65 8.10 3.49 -12.22
N VAL A 66 8.79 2.45 -12.69
CA VAL A 66 9.65 1.60 -11.87
C VAL A 66 10.84 2.41 -11.33
N GLU A 67 11.53 3.15 -12.18
CA GLU A 67 12.65 4.03 -11.78
C GLU A 67 12.19 5.15 -10.85
N VAL A 68 11.02 5.75 -11.13
CA VAL A 68 10.40 6.75 -10.24
C VAL A 68 10.16 6.15 -8.86
N THR A 69 9.66 4.91 -8.79
CA THR A 69 9.37 4.19 -7.55
C THR A 69 10.65 3.83 -6.79
N GLU A 70 11.70 3.40 -7.47
CA GLU A 70 13.00 3.11 -6.86
C GLU A 70 13.62 4.37 -6.24
N GLN A 71 13.63 5.48 -6.98
CA GLN A 71 14.12 6.76 -6.49
C GLN A 71 13.29 7.25 -5.29
N ALA A 72 11.96 7.18 -5.37
CA ALA A 72 11.06 7.54 -4.28
C ALA A 72 11.23 6.64 -3.05
N THR A 73 11.49 5.34 -3.25
CA THR A 73 11.74 4.37 -2.16
C THR A 73 13.03 4.69 -1.42
N ALA A 74 14.13 4.95 -2.15
CA ALA A 74 15.40 5.36 -1.54
C ALA A 74 15.25 6.66 -0.75
N PHE A 75 14.57 7.66 -1.33
CA PHE A 75 14.25 8.92 -0.65
C PHE A 75 13.47 8.69 0.64
N MET A 76 12.38 7.91 0.58
CA MET A 76 11.51 7.70 1.74
C MET A 76 12.18 6.88 2.84
N GLY A 77 13.06 5.94 2.49
CA GLY A 77 13.94 5.27 3.45
C GLY A 77 14.76 6.28 4.24
N ALA A 78 15.51 7.14 3.55
CA ALA A 78 16.31 8.18 4.19
C ALA A 78 15.47 9.18 4.98
N TYR A 79 14.28 9.54 4.48
CA TYR A 79 13.32 10.41 5.15
C TYR A 79 12.79 9.83 6.45
N TYR A 80 12.74 8.51 6.59
CA TYR A 80 12.43 7.82 7.84
C TYR A 80 13.68 7.43 8.66
N GLY A 81 14.88 7.79 8.21
CA GLY A 81 16.15 7.52 8.89
C GLY A 81 16.73 6.14 8.62
N ILE A 82 16.27 5.45 7.59
CA ILE A 82 16.78 4.16 7.13
C ILE A 82 17.60 4.40 5.85
N THR A 83 18.92 4.49 5.99
CA THR A 83 19.83 4.79 4.87
C THR A 83 20.56 3.57 4.33
N THR A 84 20.35 2.39 4.92
CA THR A 84 20.92 1.16 4.38
C THR A 84 20.30 0.85 3.02
N PRO A 85 21.07 0.35 2.03
CA PRO A 85 20.50 -0.15 0.80
C PRO A 85 19.41 -1.17 1.11
N THR A 86 18.17 -0.85 0.73
CA THR A 86 17.03 -1.75 0.88
C THR A 86 16.26 -1.77 -0.42
N SER A 87 15.84 -2.95 -0.86
CA SER A 87 15.19 -3.12 -2.15
C SER A 87 13.70 -2.77 -2.18
N SER A 88 13.04 -2.53 -1.03
CA SER A 88 11.60 -2.28 -1.01
C SER A 88 11.11 -1.56 0.25
N MET A 89 9.98 -0.85 0.12
CA MET A 89 9.33 -0.16 1.24
C MET A 89 8.88 -1.10 2.34
N THR A 90 8.40 -2.31 2.00
CA THR A 90 8.03 -3.32 3.01
C THR A 90 9.23 -3.70 3.89
N LYS A 91 10.43 -3.88 3.32
CA LYS A 91 11.65 -4.14 4.11
C LYS A 91 12.03 -2.95 5.01
N ILE A 92 11.89 -1.72 4.50
CA ILE A 92 12.12 -0.50 5.30
C ILE A 92 11.11 -0.43 6.46
N ARG A 93 9.83 -0.69 6.19
CA ARG A 93 8.75 -0.72 7.18
C ARG A 93 9.04 -1.74 8.29
N GLN A 94 9.47 -2.95 7.94
CA GLN A 94 9.85 -3.99 8.90
C GLN A 94 11.04 -3.58 9.77
N LYS A 95 12.09 -3.00 9.16
CA LYS A 95 13.25 -2.49 9.90
C LYS A 95 12.88 -1.37 10.86
N LEU A 96 12.04 -0.44 10.42
CA LEU A 96 11.52 0.65 11.25
C LEU A 96 10.67 0.12 12.41
N TRP A 97 9.84 -0.89 12.16
CA TRP A 97 9.10 -1.58 13.22
C TRP A 97 10.04 -2.20 14.25
N ALA A 98 11.02 -3.01 13.81
CA ALA A 98 11.98 -3.65 14.70
C ALA A 98 12.75 -2.63 15.56
N GLN A 99 13.19 -1.52 14.98
CA GLN A 99 13.88 -0.45 15.72
C GLN A 99 13.01 0.24 16.78
N LYS A 100 11.70 0.39 16.51
CA LYS A 100 10.77 1.04 17.44
C LYS A 100 10.33 0.07 18.55
N THR A 101 10.00 -1.16 18.19
CA THR A 101 9.60 -2.22 19.14
C THR A 101 10.78 -2.64 20.02
N GLY A 102 12.01 -2.65 19.52
CA GLY A 102 13.19 -2.94 20.35
C GLY A 102 13.47 -1.89 21.44
N LYS A 103 12.86 -0.70 21.35
CA LYS A 103 13.05 0.41 22.31
C LYS A 103 11.88 0.56 23.29
N SER A 104 10.79 -0.21 23.12
CA SER A 104 9.59 -0.06 23.93
C SER A 104 8.83 -1.37 24.03
N THR A 105 8.27 -1.64 25.20
CA THR A 105 7.33 -2.77 25.40
C THR A 105 5.97 -2.52 24.75
N ALA A 106 5.66 -1.28 24.37
CA ALA A 106 4.42 -0.93 23.69
C ALA A 106 4.58 -1.01 22.16
N ALA A 107 3.54 -1.51 21.49
CA ALA A 107 3.50 -1.55 20.03
C ALA A 107 3.59 -0.12 19.44
N PRO A 108 4.45 0.12 18.43
CA PRO A 108 4.50 1.39 17.73
C PRO A 108 3.15 1.77 17.12
N LYS A 109 2.81 3.07 17.15
CA LYS A 109 1.64 3.58 16.42
C LYS A 109 1.76 3.24 14.95
N LEU A 110 0.76 2.59 14.36
CA LEU A 110 0.78 2.15 12.97
C LEU A 110 0.99 3.30 11.98
N CYS A 111 0.38 4.47 12.24
CA CYS A 111 0.57 5.67 11.41
C CYS A 111 2.03 6.16 11.38
N SER A 112 2.84 5.82 12.39
CA SER A 112 4.26 6.19 12.45
C SER A 112 5.16 5.27 11.62
N LEU A 113 4.59 4.27 10.95
CA LEU A 113 5.29 3.36 10.06
C LEU A 113 5.04 3.78 8.61
N LEU A 114 6.03 3.52 7.74
CA LEU A 114 5.89 3.69 6.29
C LEU A 114 4.86 2.74 5.69
N PRO A 115 4.16 3.07 4.60
CA PRO A 115 3.29 2.11 3.88
C PRO A 115 4.04 0.84 3.43
N THR A 116 3.28 -0.19 3.03
CA THR A 116 3.83 -1.34 2.30
C THR A 116 4.30 -0.90 0.91
N THR A 117 5.06 -1.74 0.22
CA THR A 117 5.52 -1.48 -1.16
C THR A 117 4.35 -1.17 -2.09
N GLU A 118 3.32 -2.00 -2.06
CA GLU A 118 2.17 -1.95 -2.94
C GLU A 118 1.35 -0.67 -2.70
N ALA A 119 1.14 -0.30 -1.43
CA ALA A 119 0.47 0.95 -1.08
C ALA A 119 1.32 2.19 -1.38
N PHE A 120 2.64 2.07 -1.26
CA PHE A 120 3.55 3.16 -1.59
C PHE A 120 3.61 3.42 -3.09
N GLU A 121 3.61 2.37 -3.92
CA GLU A 121 3.57 2.49 -5.38
C GLU A 121 2.37 3.31 -5.85
N GLN A 122 1.17 3.05 -5.31
CA GLN A 122 -0.01 3.87 -5.61
C GLN A 122 0.18 5.32 -5.19
N ASN A 123 0.84 5.55 -4.05
CA ASN A 123 1.14 6.90 -3.59
C ASN A 123 2.18 7.63 -4.47
N VAL A 124 3.19 6.91 -4.97
CA VAL A 124 4.18 7.42 -5.93
C VAL A 124 3.51 7.76 -7.24
N ARG A 125 2.62 6.91 -7.76
CA ARG A 125 1.84 7.17 -8.97
C ARG A 125 1.00 8.45 -8.87
N ARG A 126 0.30 8.65 -7.75
CA ARG A 126 -0.46 9.89 -7.51
C ARG A 126 0.45 11.11 -7.44
N ALA A 127 1.57 11.01 -6.73
CA ALA A 127 2.56 12.08 -6.65
C ALA A 127 3.14 12.41 -8.03
N HIS A 128 3.44 11.39 -8.84
CA HIS A 128 3.95 11.54 -10.19
C HIS A 128 2.96 12.31 -11.07
N HIS A 129 1.70 11.89 -11.11
CA HIS A 129 0.63 12.58 -11.83
C HIS A 129 0.48 14.04 -11.36
N GLN A 130 0.41 14.27 -10.05
CA GLN A 130 0.24 15.62 -9.49
C GLN A 130 1.39 16.55 -9.87
N VAL A 131 2.63 16.08 -9.76
CA VAL A 131 3.83 16.88 -10.04
C VAL A 131 3.98 17.14 -11.53
N ALA A 132 3.62 16.19 -12.40
CA ALA A 132 3.62 16.41 -13.85
C ALA A 132 2.71 17.59 -14.24
N HIS A 133 1.50 17.64 -13.69
CA HIS A 133 0.60 18.78 -13.92
C HIS A 133 1.13 20.09 -13.33
N TRP A 134 1.77 20.06 -12.16
CA TRP A 134 2.37 21.26 -11.59
C TRP A 134 3.55 21.79 -12.41
N TYR A 135 4.41 20.92 -12.93
CA TYR A 135 5.51 21.33 -13.81
C TYR A 135 5.01 21.93 -15.13
N SER A 136 3.84 21.50 -15.59
CA SER A 136 3.18 22.04 -16.79
C SER A 136 2.17 23.14 -16.50
N ALA A 137 2.14 23.73 -15.29
CA ALA A 137 1.14 24.72 -14.89
C ALA A 137 1.13 26.00 -15.76
N LEU A 138 2.25 26.30 -16.42
CA LEU A 138 2.37 27.42 -17.36
C LEU A 138 2.24 27.01 -18.83
N SER A 139 2.09 25.71 -19.12
CA SER A 139 1.93 25.19 -20.48
C SER A 139 0.49 25.36 -20.95
N GLY A 140 0.30 25.74 -22.21
CA GLY A 140 -1.01 25.68 -22.88
C GLY A 140 -1.43 24.25 -23.24
N ASP A 141 -0.47 23.32 -23.21
CA ASP A 141 -0.67 21.89 -23.48
C ASP A 141 -0.21 21.08 -22.25
N PRO A 142 -1.12 20.74 -21.31
CA PRO A 142 -0.79 19.97 -20.12
C PRO A 142 -0.54 18.49 -20.46
N PRO A 143 0.21 17.76 -19.62
CA PRO A 143 0.55 16.37 -19.90
C PRO A 143 -0.70 15.50 -19.96
N THR A 144 -0.74 14.57 -20.92
CA THR A 144 -1.81 13.60 -21.08
C THR A 144 -1.57 12.38 -20.20
N LEU A 145 -1.65 12.56 -18.88
CA LEU A 145 -1.58 11.45 -17.91
C LEU A 145 -2.98 11.14 -17.39
N ALA A 146 -3.45 9.91 -17.61
CA ALA A 146 -4.74 9.48 -17.09
C ALA A 146 -4.64 9.22 -15.58
N ALA A 147 -5.45 9.92 -14.77
CA ALA A 147 -5.44 9.75 -13.32
C ALA A 147 -5.69 8.28 -12.88
N VAL A 148 -6.55 7.56 -13.60
CA VAL A 148 -6.90 6.16 -13.32
C VAL A 148 -5.75 5.17 -13.52
N GLU A 149 -4.72 5.55 -14.29
CA GLU A 149 -3.47 4.80 -14.45
C GLU A 149 -2.42 5.18 -13.39
N HIS A 150 -2.75 6.22 -12.60
CA HIS A 150 -1.85 6.88 -11.67
C HIS A 150 -2.37 6.86 -10.22
N GLY A 151 -2.92 5.72 -9.80
CA GLY A 151 -3.30 5.46 -8.41
C GLY A 151 -4.58 6.14 -7.95
N TRP A 152 -5.47 6.42 -8.91
CA TRP A 152 -6.85 6.82 -8.69
C TRP A 152 -7.82 5.80 -9.29
N GLU A 153 -9.03 5.78 -8.76
CA GLU A 153 -10.19 5.08 -9.33
C GLU A 153 -11.29 6.10 -9.60
N ALA A 154 -12.02 5.89 -10.69
CA ALA A 154 -13.18 6.70 -11.02
C ALA A 154 -14.40 6.19 -10.24
N ASP A 155 -15.01 7.07 -9.45
CA ASP A 155 -16.32 6.85 -8.88
C ASP A 155 -17.35 7.51 -9.79
N ASP A 156 -17.91 6.73 -10.72
CA ASP A 156 -18.91 7.20 -11.67
C ASP A 156 -20.22 7.62 -11.01
N THR A 157 -20.51 7.13 -9.80
CA THR A 157 -21.72 7.48 -9.06
C THR A 157 -21.58 8.88 -8.47
N ASN A 158 -20.46 9.14 -7.80
CA ASN A 158 -20.19 10.42 -7.14
C ASN A 158 -19.46 11.42 -8.04
N LYS A 159 -19.14 11.05 -9.29
CA LYS A 159 -18.41 11.86 -10.27
C LYS A 159 -17.11 12.42 -9.72
N CYS A 160 -16.37 11.60 -8.98
CA CYS A 160 -15.11 11.99 -8.36
C CYS A 160 -14.03 10.93 -8.56
N LEU A 161 -12.79 11.29 -8.23
CA LEU A 161 -11.69 10.35 -8.15
C LEU A 161 -11.49 9.95 -6.68
N ILE A 162 -11.38 8.65 -6.44
CA ILE A 162 -11.01 8.10 -5.12
C ILE A 162 -9.60 7.50 -5.19
N PRO A 163 -8.77 7.63 -4.15
CA PRO A 163 -7.43 7.06 -4.18
C PRO A 163 -7.49 5.52 -4.22
N ARG A 164 -6.77 4.91 -5.18
CA ARG A 164 -6.48 3.47 -5.13
C ARG A 164 -5.50 3.22 -3.99
N ASN A 165 -5.86 2.36 -3.04
CA ASN A 165 -5.00 2.05 -1.90
C ASN A 165 -3.93 1.03 -2.24
N MET A 166 -4.30 -0.04 -2.97
CA MET A 166 -3.44 -1.10 -3.49
C MET A 166 -4.06 -1.65 -4.78
N GLU A 167 -3.32 -2.44 -5.55
CA GLU A 167 -3.89 -3.15 -6.70
C GLU A 167 -4.87 -4.25 -6.27
N ASP A 168 -5.79 -4.59 -7.18
CA ASP A 168 -6.75 -5.67 -6.96
C ASP A 168 -6.06 -7.01 -6.68
N GLY A 169 -6.63 -7.78 -5.75
CA GLY A 169 -6.09 -9.07 -5.32
C GLY A 169 -4.92 -8.99 -4.32
N VAL A 170 -4.39 -7.80 -4.02
CA VAL A 170 -3.36 -7.64 -2.98
C VAL A 170 -4.01 -7.60 -1.59
N SER A 171 -3.62 -8.52 -0.72
CA SER A 171 -4.10 -8.55 0.68
C SER A 171 -3.45 -7.46 1.54
N TYR A 172 -4.24 -6.73 2.32
CA TYR A 172 -3.77 -5.65 3.22
C TYR A 172 -2.81 -6.11 4.33
N ALA A 173 -2.82 -7.40 4.62
CA ALA A 173 -1.89 -8.03 5.55
C ALA A 173 -1.65 -9.48 5.12
N PRO A 174 -0.54 -10.11 5.55
CA PRO A 174 -0.33 -11.54 5.35
C PRO A 174 -1.51 -12.36 5.89
N GLU A 175 -1.87 -13.42 5.18
CA GLU A 175 -3.04 -14.24 5.50
C GLU A 175 -3.03 -14.77 6.93
N HIS A 176 -1.85 -15.20 7.43
CA HIS A 176 -1.71 -15.68 8.80
C HIS A 176 -2.03 -14.61 9.85
N ILE A 177 -1.79 -13.32 9.57
CA ILE A 177 -2.18 -12.21 10.45
C ILE A 177 -3.68 -11.93 10.34
N LEU A 178 -4.24 -11.99 9.14
CA LEU A 178 -5.68 -11.84 8.93
C LEU A 178 -6.47 -12.92 9.70
N LYS A 179 -5.94 -14.15 9.75
CA LYS A 179 -6.48 -15.26 10.56
C LYS A 179 -6.49 -15.00 12.06
N LEU A 180 -5.68 -14.06 12.58
CA LEU A 180 -5.66 -13.67 14.00
C LEU A 180 -6.68 -12.57 14.34
N VAL A 181 -7.30 -11.94 13.34
CA VAL A 181 -8.32 -10.92 13.57
C VAL A 181 -9.54 -11.58 14.22
N ARG A 182 -10.01 -10.97 15.31
CA ARG A 182 -11.15 -11.47 16.07
C ARG A 182 -12.11 -10.36 16.49
N CYS A 183 -13.39 -10.69 16.56
CA CYS A 183 -14.40 -9.85 17.20
C CYS A 183 -14.72 -10.36 18.61
N GLY A 184 -15.14 -9.45 19.48
CA GLY A 184 -15.66 -9.75 20.83
C GLY A 184 -17.19 -9.84 20.87
N CYS A 185 -17.85 -10.18 19.76
CA CYS A 185 -19.31 -10.19 19.69
C CYS A 185 -19.91 -11.35 20.50
N THR A 186 -20.77 -11.01 21.45
CA THR A 186 -21.46 -11.95 22.34
C THR A 186 -22.97 -11.83 22.16
N SER A 187 -23.58 -12.67 21.32
CA SER A 187 -25.04 -12.79 21.22
C SER A 187 -25.42 -14.05 20.44
N GLU A 188 -26.64 -14.56 20.63
CA GLU A 188 -27.19 -15.70 19.90
C GLU A 188 -27.25 -15.48 18.37
N ARG A 189 -27.34 -14.21 17.91
CA ARG A 189 -27.21 -13.81 16.49
C ARG A 189 -26.06 -12.81 16.32
N ALA A 190 -24.86 -13.23 16.73
CA ALA A 190 -23.67 -12.39 16.70
C ALA A 190 -23.33 -11.90 15.29
N CYS A 191 -22.74 -10.71 15.22
CA CYS A 191 -22.24 -10.12 13.98
C CYS A 191 -23.29 -9.77 12.93
N ARG A 192 -24.57 -9.64 13.28
CA ARG A 192 -25.64 -9.21 12.36
C ARG A 192 -25.62 -7.71 12.02
N GLY A 193 -24.93 -6.89 12.82
CA GLY A 193 -24.87 -5.43 12.65
C GLY A 193 -23.44 -4.90 12.62
N GLY A 194 -23.28 -3.67 12.11
CA GLY A 194 -21.98 -3.01 11.85
C GLY A 194 -21.07 -2.74 13.07
N LYS A 195 -21.43 -3.22 14.26
CA LYS A 195 -20.57 -3.18 15.47
C LYS A 195 -19.55 -4.31 15.51
N CYS A 196 -19.69 -5.35 14.68
CA CYS A 196 -18.69 -6.40 14.60
C CYS A 196 -17.40 -5.87 13.97
N GLY A 197 -16.29 -5.97 14.71
CA GLY A 197 -14.99 -5.53 14.22
C GLY A 197 -14.42 -6.34 13.05
N CYS A 198 -14.92 -7.56 12.80
CA CYS A 198 -14.57 -8.32 11.59
C CYS A 198 -15.41 -7.83 10.40
N MET A 199 -16.74 -7.73 10.55
CA MET A 199 -17.64 -7.20 9.53
C MET A 199 -17.27 -5.77 9.10
N GLY A 200 -16.98 -4.89 10.06
CA GLY A 200 -16.59 -3.51 9.76
C GLY A 200 -15.25 -3.39 9.02
N ARG A 201 -14.44 -4.46 9.03
CA ARG A 201 -13.20 -4.59 8.25
C ARG A 201 -13.36 -5.48 7.02
N GLN A 202 -14.57 -5.91 6.72
CA GLN A 202 -14.90 -6.81 5.61
C GLN A 202 -14.12 -8.13 5.65
N LEU A 203 -13.88 -8.65 6.86
CA LEU A 203 -13.18 -9.93 7.06
C LEU A 203 -14.16 -10.99 7.61
N PRO A 204 -13.97 -12.27 7.25
CA PRO A 204 -14.68 -13.37 7.90
C PRO A 204 -14.37 -13.40 9.40
N CYS A 205 -15.36 -13.81 10.20
CA CYS A 205 -15.12 -14.16 11.59
C CYS A 205 -14.40 -15.51 11.64
N THR A 206 -13.27 -15.54 12.34
CA THR A 206 -12.46 -16.74 12.55
C THR A 206 -12.90 -17.49 13.81
N MET A 207 -12.42 -18.72 13.99
CA MET A 207 -12.61 -19.51 15.22
C MET A 207 -12.05 -18.82 16.49
N PHE A 208 -11.20 -17.80 16.34
CA PHE A 208 -10.68 -16.99 17.45
C PHE A 208 -11.64 -15.88 17.90
N CYS A 209 -12.75 -15.65 17.18
CA CYS A 209 -13.79 -14.72 17.56
C CYS A 209 -14.64 -15.25 18.71
N THR A 210 -15.12 -14.36 19.59
CA THR A 210 -16.07 -14.76 20.65
C THR A 210 -17.40 -15.28 20.08
N CYS A 211 -17.77 -14.85 18.86
CA CYS A 211 -18.92 -15.39 18.16
C CYS A 211 -18.71 -16.82 17.61
N GLY A 212 -17.51 -17.39 17.75
CA GLY A 212 -17.14 -18.73 17.27
C GLY A 212 -16.86 -18.84 15.77
N GLY A 213 -17.26 -17.86 14.95
CA GLY A 213 -17.22 -17.99 13.50
C GLY A 213 -18.22 -19.04 12.97
N GLY A 214 -18.16 -19.37 11.67
CA GLY A 214 -18.99 -20.42 11.07
C GLY A 214 -20.48 -20.06 10.91
N THR A 215 -21.35 -21.08 10.94
CA THR A 215 -22.77 -21.00 10.53
C THR A 215 -23.67 -20.21 11.49
N ALA A 216 -23.34 -20.18 12.79
CA ALA A 216 -24.09 -19.39 13.78
C ALA A 216 -23.74 -17.89 13.74
N CYS A 217 -22.63 -17.53 13.11
CA CYS A 217 -22.20 -16.15 12.99
C CYS A 217 -22.89 -15.46 11.81
N SER A 218 -23.61 -14.37 12.08
CA SER A 218 -24.34 -13.60 11.05
C SER A 218 -23.45 -12.60 10.29
N ASN A 219 -22.13 -12.81 10.25
CA ASN A 219 -21.22 -11.99 9.45
C ASN A 219 -21.36 -12.38 7.97
N PRO A 220 -21.75 -11.47 7.05
CA PRO A 220 -21.96 -11.78 5.64
C PRO A 220 -20.66 -12.14 4.89
N PHE A 221 -19.50 -11.83 5.48
CA PHE A 221 -18.20 -12.19 4.92
C PHE A 221 -17.71 -13.59 5.32
N ASN A 222 -18.47 -14.34 6.15
CA ASN A 222 -18.12 -15.72 6.43
C ASN A 222 -18.32 -16.57 5.17
N ILE A 223 -17.29 -17.36 4.84
CA ILE A 223 -17.44 -18.42 3.85
C ILE A 223 -18.42 -19.44 4.45
N THR A 224 -19.63 -19.49 3.90
CA THR A 224 -20.46 -20.68 4.08
C THR A 224 -19.86 -21.70 3.15
N GLU A 225 -19.28 -22.78 3.70
CA GLU A 225 -18.93 -23.94 2.88
C GLU A 225 -20.24 -24.47 2.27
N SER A 226 -20.61 -23.98 1.10
CA SER A 226 -21.58 -24.65 0.26
C SER A 226 -20.87 -25.90 -0.24
N ALA A 227 -21.19 -27.03 0.40
CA ALA A 227 -20.84 -28.36 -0.06
C ALA A 227 -21.09 -28.46 -1.57
N THR A 228 -20.03 -28.46 -2.36
CA THR A 228 -20.05 -28.85 -3.77
C THR A 228 -18.80 -29.67 -4.05
N ASP A 229 -19.07 -30.96 -4.25
CA ASP A 229 -18.38 -31.90 -5.13
C ASP A 229 -16.99 -32.40 -4.70
N HIS A 230 -16.99 -33.27 -3.68
CA HIS A 230 -16.17 -34.49 -3.80
C HIS A 230 -16.74 -35.28 -4.98
N ALA A 231 -16.19 -35.08 -6.17
CA ALA A 231 -16.40 -36.02 -7.26
C ALA A 231 -15.78 -37.35 -6.84
N ASP A 232 -16.62 -38.37 -6.67
CA ASP A 232 -16.22 -39.76 -6.50
C ASP A 232 -15.29 -40.13 -7.67
N ILE A 233 -14.03 -40.43 -7.36
CA ILE A 233 -13.11 -41.06 -8.30
C ILE A 233 -13.54 -42.54 -8.37
N PRO A 234 -13.98 -43.05 -9.53
CA PRO A 234 -14.24 -44.48 -9.67
C PRO A 234 -12.93 -45.24 -9.56
N ASP A 235 -12.91 -46.23 -8.67
CA ASP A 235 -11.88 -47.25 -8.54
C ASP A 235 -11.96 -48.18 -9.76
N ASP A 236 -11.10 -47.96 -10.75
CA ASP A 236 -10.99 -48.80 -11.94
C ASP A 236 -9.79 -49.73 -11.78
N SER A 237 -10.05 -50.88 -11.16
CA SER A 237 -9.13 -52.01 -11.10
C SER A 237 -9.41 -52.94 -12.27
N ASP A 238 -8.78 -52.66 -13.41
CA ASP A 238 -8.72 -53.61 -14.52
C ASP A 238 -7.34 -54.25 -14.61
N GLU A 239 -7.31 -55.53 -14.26
CA GLU A 239 -6.24 -56.48 -14.57
C GLU A 239 -6.08 -56.60 -16.09
N ALA A 240 -4.87 -56.31 -16.58
CA ALA A 240 -4.42 -56.77 -17.88
C ALA A 240 -3.06 -57.46 -17.74
N ASN A 241 -3.13 -58.78 -17.64
CA ASN A 241 -2.02 -59.71 -17.87
C ASN A 241 -1.59 -59.63 -19.34
N ASP A 242 -0.31 -59.35 -19.60
CA ASP A 242 0.31 -59.79 -20.84
C ASP A 242 1.80 -60.12 -20.70
N ARG A 243 2.15 -61.24 -21.31
CA ARG A 243 3.45 -61.92 -21.34
C ARG A 243 4.40 -61.28 -22.36
N ALA A 244 5.69 -61.24 -22.02
CA ALA A 244 6.83 -61.34 -22.95
C ALA A 244 8.00 -61.94 -22.16
N MET A 245 8.36 -63.22 -22.30
CA MET A 245 9.25 -63.82 -23.31
C MET A 245 10.59 -63.08 -23.51
N ASP A 246 11.57 -63.59 -22.77
CA ASP A 246 13.02 -63.74 -22.98
C ASP A 246 13.72 -62.96 -24.11
N VAL A 247 14.81 -62.28 -23.72
CA VAL A 247 16.06 -62.19 -24.50
C VAL A 247 17.24 -62.36 -23.54
N ASP A 248 17.91 -63.51 -23.70
CA ASP A 248 19.32 -63.89 -23.48
C ASP A 248 20.25 -63.06 -22.58
N ASP A 249 20.85 -63.75 -21.60
CA ASP A 249 22.31 -63.78 -21.40
C ASP A 249 22.71 -65.18 -20.84
N GLU A 250 23.57 -65.86 -21.62
CA GLU A 250 24.33 -67.13 -21.38
C GLU A 250 23.61 -68.50 -21.40
#